data_AF-A0A1B6E7M5-F1
#
_entry.id   AF-A0A1B6E7M5-F1
#
_cell.length_a   1.000
_cell.length_b   1.000
_cell.length_c   1.000
_cell.angle_alpha   90.00
_cell.angle_beta   90.00
_cell.angle_gamma   90.00
#
_symmetry.space_group_name_H-M   'P 1'
#
loop_
_entity.id
_entity.type
_entity.pdbx_description
1 polymer ?
#
loop_
_entity_poly.entity_id
_entity_poly.type
_entity_poly.pdbx_seq_one_letter_code
_entity_poly.pdbx_strand_id
1 'polypeptide(L)'
;MKCAYSVARITRRWTLVIFFSFLNIAGINAYVVFKNNTNSTLDRNDFLIQLAKELIDGVLRMRITMTNLPVSIRLRVREILGLPELTPQRLGDQKERNHGRCSLCDRKKNRPTRFTCKGC
;
A
#
# COMPACT_ATOMS: atom_id res chain seq x y z
N MET A 1 10.95 -1.57 27.39
CA MET A 1 9.90 -2.28 26.61
C MET A 1 8.94 -1.38 25.80
N LYS A 2 8.76 -0.07 26.10
CA LYS A 2 7.86 0.83 25.31
C LYS A 2 8.38 1.25 23.92
N CYS A 3 9.69 1.19 23.65
CA CYS A 3 10.26 1.79 22.43
C CYS A 3 10.22 0.89 21.17
N ALA A 4 10.09 -0.43 21.29
CA ALA A 4 10.38 -1.33 20.17
C ALA A 4 9.40 -1.28 18.98
N TYR A 5 8.18 -0.75 19.15
CA TYR A 5 7.21 -0.55 18.03
C TYR A 5 6.40 0.74 18.20
N SER A 6 7.04 1.82 18.66
CA SER A 6 6.32 3.09 18.87
C SER A 6 5.87 3.72 17.55
N VAL A 7 4.60 4.11 17.48
CA VAL A 7 4.05 4.87 16.33
C VAL A 7 4.20 6.38 16.46
N ALA A 8 4.87 6.86 17.52
CA ALA A 8 5.06 8.29 17.72
C ALA A 8 5.83 8.93 16.55
N ARG A 9 5.48 10.18 16.22
CA ARG A 9 6.14 10.99 15.19
C ARG A 9 6.42 12.38 15.75
N ILE A 10 7.46 13.02 15.22
CA ILE A 10 7.78 14.42 15.54
C ILE A 10 6.58 15.28 15.11
N THR A 11 6.01 16.02 16.06
CA THR A 11 4.85 16.89 15.84
C THR A 11 4.89 18.08 16.79
N ARG A 12 4.34 19.21 16.34
CA ARG A 12 4.13 20.41 17.18
C ARG A 12 2.73 20.49 17.79
N ARG A 13 1.88 19.49 17.53
CA ARG A 13 0.50 19.42 18.04
C ARG A 13 0.43 18.43 19.20
N TRP A 14 0.23 18.93 20.42
CA TRP A 14 0.22 18.10 21.64
C TRP A 14 -0.87 17.02 21.63
N THR A 15 -2.03 17.30 21.06
CA THR A 15 -3.13 16.33 20.92
C THR A 15 -2.72 15.09 20.14
N LEU A 16 -1.87 15.27 19.12
CA LEU A 16 -1.38 14.15 18.31
C LEU A 16 -0.37 13.29 19.09
N VAL A 17 0.39 13.88 20.01
CA VAL A 17 1.29 13.13 20.92
C VAL A 17 0.48 12.17 21.80
N ILE A 18 -0.65 12.64 22.33
CA ILE A 18 -1.57 11.82 23.11
C ILE A 18 -2.18 10.72 22.24
N PHE A 19 -2.62 11.06 21.02
CA PHE A 19 -3.17 10.08 20.09
C PHE A 19 -2.19 8.94 19.78
N PHE A 20 -0.92 9.24 19.48
CA PHE A 20 0.11 8.21 19.29
C PHE A 20 0.34 7.37 20.55
N SER A 21 0.23 7.98 21.73
CA SER A 21 0.34 7.26 23.00
C SER A 21 -0.81 6.28 23.18
N PHE A 22 -2.05 6.68 22.85
CA PHE A 22 -3.20 5.79 22.85
C PHE A 22 -3.04 4.63 21.86
N LEU A 23 -2.55 4.88 20.64
CA LEU A 23 -2.30 3.81 19.67
C LEU A 23 -1.28 2.78 20.19
N ASN A 24 -0.20 3.23 20.83
CA ASN A 24 0.80 2.33 21.41
C ASN A 24 0.20 1.46 22.54
N ILE A 25 -0.60 2.07 23.43
CA ILE A 25 -1.26 1.35 24.53
C ILE A 25 -2.28 0.36 23.98
N ALA A 26 -3.10 0.79 23.02
CA ALA A 26 -4.11 -0.05 22.38
C ALA A 26 -3.48 -1.27 21.70
N GLY A 27 -2.38 -1.09 20.95
CA GLY A 27 -1.68 -2.20 20.29
C GLY A 27 -1.12 -3.23 21.26
N ILE A 28 -0.56 -2.78 22.40
CA ILE A 28 -0.08 -3.70 23.45
C ILE A 28 -1.24 -4.44 24.09
N ASN A 29 -2.31 -3.73 24.46
CA ASN A 29 -3.47 -4.33 25.12
C ASN A 29 -4.18 -5.34 24.21
N ALA A 30 -4.34 -5.01 22.91
CA ALA A 30 -4.90 -5.91 21.91
C ALA A 30 -4.07 -7.20 21.79
N TYR A 31 -2.74 -7.09 21.78
CA TYR A 31 -1.85 -8.27 21.74
C TYR A 31 -1.99 -9.15 22.99
N VAL A 32 -2.09 -8.55 24.18
CA VAL A 32 -2.30 -9.29 25.44
C VAL A 32 -3.61 -10.07 25.41
N VAL A 33 -4.71 -9.41 25.00
CA VAL A 33 -6.02 -10.06 24.86
C VAL A 33 -5.98 -11.18 23.82
N PHE A 34 -5.36 -10.94 22.67
CA PHE A 34 -5.20 -11.96 21.61
C PHE A 34 -4.45 -13.19 22.13
N LYS A 35 -3.30 -12.98 22.79
CA LYS A 35 -2.46 -14.06 23.29
C LYS A 35 -3.15 -14.90 24.36
N ASN A 36 -3.84 -14.25 25.30
CA ASN A 36 -4.56 -14.94 26.37
C ASN A 36 -5.75 -15.76 25.86
N ASN A 37 -6.40 -15.32 24.78
CA ASN A 37 -7.58 -16.01 24.25
C ASN A 37 -7.25 -17.11 23.23
N THR A 38 -6.11 -17.02 22.54
CA THR A 38 -5.76 -17.96 21.46
C THR A 38 -4.65 -18.93 21.83
N ASN A 39 -3.94 -18.71 22.94
CA ASN A 39 -2.69 -19.41 23.28
C ASN A 39 -1.67 -19.43 22.11
N SER A 40 -1.75 -18.44 21.22
CA SER A 40 -0.89 -18.35 20.05
C SER A 40 0.56 -18.07 20.43
N THR A 41 1.49 -18.69 19.70
CA THR A 41 2.94 -18.46 19.81
C THR A 41 3.42 -17.26 18.99
N LEU A 42 2.50 -16.58 18.31
CA LEU A 42 2.80 -15.45 17.43
C LEU A 42 3.42 -14.29 18.22
N ASP A 43 4.52 -13.75 17.69
CA ASP A 43 5.24 -12.66 18.34
C ASP A 43 4.48 -11.33 18.20
N ARG A 44 4.89 -10.31 18.96
CA ARG A 44 4.18 -9.02 18.92
C ARG A 44 4.33 -8.32 17.55
N ASN A 45 5.44 -8.54 16.85
CA ASN A 45 5.72 -7.87 15.57
C ASN A 45 4.76 -8.37 14.49
N ASP A 46 4.70 -9.68 14.31
CA ASP A 46 3.82 -10.33 13.34
C ASP A 46 2.36 -10.00 13.63
N PHE A 47 1.98 -9.93 14.91
CA PHE A 47 0.63 -9.54 15.32
C PHE A 47 0.30 -8.13 14.82
N LEU A 48 1.20 -7.17 15.05
CA LEU A 48 1.01 -5.78 14.62
C LEU A 48 1.00 -5.66 13.10
N ILE A 49 1.80 -6.46 12.38
CA ILE A 49 1.79 -6.51 10.91
C ILE A 49 0.45 -7.05 10.40
N GLN A 50 -0.08 -8.12 10.99
CA GLN A 50 -1.37 -8.69 10.62
C GLN A 50 -2.50 -7.70 10.91
N LEU A 51 -2.53 -7.12 12.12
CA LEU A 51 -3.48 -6.08 12.50
C LEU A 51 -3.45 -4.90 11.53
N ALA A 52 -2.26 -4.43 11.14
CA ALA A 52 -2.12 -3.35 10.19
C ALA A 52 -2.69 -3.71 8.80
N LYS A 53 -2.46 -4.93 8.31
CA LYS A 53 -3.02 -5.43 7.04
C LYS A 53 -4.54 -5.49 7.08
N GLU A 54 -5.11 -6.01 8.16
CA GLU A 54 -6.56 -6.09 8.34
C GLU A 54 -7.21 -4.70 8.38
N LEU A 55 -6.63 -3.75 9.11
CA LEU A 55 -7.14 -2.38 9.21
C LEU A 55 -7.15 -1.64 7.86
N ILE A 56 -6.19 -1.94 6.97
CA ILE A 56 -6.10 -1.26 5.66
C ILE A 56 -6.83 -1.99 4.53
N ASP A 57 -7.20 -3.26 4.69
CA ASP A 57 -7.77 -4.10 3.63
C ASP A 57 -8.98 -3.43 2.94
N GLY A 58 -9.97 -2.97 3.71
CA GLY A 58 -11.15 -2.29 3.16
C GLY A 58 -10.82 -1.02 2.37
N VAL A 59 -9.85 -0.23 2.85
CA VAL A 59 -9.38 0.99 2.16
C VAL A 59 -8.65 0.64 0.86
N LEU A 60 -7.84 -0.42 0.88
CA LEU A 60 -7.11 -0.90 -0.29
C LEU A 60 -8.08 -1.42 -1.38
N ARG A 61 -9.10 -2.19 -0.98
CA ARG A 61 -10.16 -2.68 -1.88
C ARG A 61 -10.98 -1.54 -2.47
N MET A 62 -11.26 -0.49 -1.72
CA MET A 62 -11.89 0.71 -2.28
C MET A 62 -10.95 1.43 -3.26
N ARG A 63 -9.69 1.62 -2.90
CA ARG A 63 -8.73 2.37 -3.75
C ARG A 63 -8.49 1.74 -5.10
N ILE A 64 -8.54 0.40 -5.20
CA ILE A 64 -8.28 -0.29 -6.48
C ILE A 64 -9.35 0.01 -7.54
N THR A 65 -10.58 0.35 -7.13
CA THR A 65 -11.68 0.68 -8.05
C THR A 65 -11.54 2.07 -8.65
N MET A 66 -10.68 2.92 -8.07
CA MET A 66 -10.43 4.28 -8.56
C MET A 66 -9.70 4.26 -9.92
N THR A 67 -10.28 4.93 -10.91
CA THR A 67 -9.74 5.01 -12.28
C THR A 67 -8.42 5.79 -12.35
N ASN A 68 -8.28 6.83 -11.54
CA ASN A 68 -7.15 7.76 -11.55
C ASN A 68 -5.94 7.32 -10.69
N LEU A 69 -5.96 6.09 -10.16
CA LEU A 69 -4.84 5.57 -9.38
C LEU A 69 -3.66 5.21 -10.31
N PRO A 70 -2.43 5.68 -10.03
CA PRO A 70 -1.26 5.31 -10.83
C PRO A 70 -1.08 3.80 -10.92
N VAL A 71 -0.69 3.31 -12.10
CA VAL A 71 -0.55 1.86 -12.37
C VAL A 71 0.37 1.17 -11.37
N SER A 72 1.50 1.78 -11.03
CA SER A 72 2.44 1.22 -10.05
C SER A 72 1.82 1.01 -8.68
N ILE A 73 1.03 1.97 -8.20
CA ILE A 73 0.31 1.85 -6.93
C ILE A 73 -0.78 0.77 -7.04
N ARG A 74 -1.52 0.73 -8.15
CA ARG A 74 -2.56 -0.28 -8.37
C ARG A 74 -1.99 -1.70 -8.38
N LEU A 75 -0.82 -1.91 -9.00
CA LEU A 75 -0.12 -3.20 -8.98
C LEU A 75 0.32 -3.57 -7.56
N ARG A 76 0.92 -2.64 -6.82
CA ARG A 76 1.34 -2.91 -5.44
C ARG A 76 0.18 -3.22 -4.51
N VAL A 77 -0.95 -2.53 -4.67
CA VAL A 77 -2.17 -2.82 -3.90
C VAL A 77 -2.71 -4.22 -4.22
N ARG A 78 -2.70 -4.65 -5.50
CA ARG A 78 -3.09 -6.02 -5.87
C ARG A 78 -2.22 -7.07 -5.21
N GLU A 79 -0.91 -6.86 -5.23
CA GLU A 79 0.07 -7.75 -4.61
C GLU A 79 -0.20 -7.89 -3.10
N ILE A 80 -0.42 -6.78 -2.39
CA ILE A 80 -0.75 -6.78 -0.96
C ILE A 80 -2.05 -7.54 -0.69
N LEU A 81 -3.05 -7.42 -1.57
CA LEU A 81 -4.35 -8.10 -1.44
C LEU A 81 -4.35 -9.55 -1.98
N GLY A 82 -3.23 -10.04 -2.52
CA GLY A 82 -3.15 -11.37 -3.14
C GLY A 82 -4.06 -11.55 -4.36
N LEU A 83 -4.41 -10.46 -5.04
CA LEU A 83 -5.24 -10.51 -6.24
C LEU A 83 -4.41 -11.00 -7.43
N PRO A 84 -5.00 -11.76 -8.37
CA PRO A 84 -4.30 -12.20 -9.57
C PRO A 84 -3.75 -10.97 -10.31
N GLU A 85 -2.53 -11.12 -10.84
CA GLU A 85 -1.98 -10.09 -11.72
C GLU A 85 -2.99 -9.82 -12.83
N LEU A 86 -3.19 -8.54 -13.15
CA LEU A 86 -3.75 -8.24 -14.46
C LEU A 86 -2.74 -8.82 -15.43
N THR A 87 -3.06 -9.95 -16.05
CA THR A 87 -2.37 -10.34 -17.26
C THR A 87 -2.44 -9.09 -18.12
N PRO A 88 -1.32 -8.50 -18.54
CA PRO A 88 -1.41 -7.64 -19.69
C PRO A 88 -2.02 -8.56 -20.73
N GLN A 89 -3.29 -8.34 -21.07
CA GLN A 89 -3.76 -8.69 -22.38
C GLN A 89 -2.71 -8.04 -23.25
N ARG A 90 -1.77 -8.85 -23.76
CA ARG A 90 -1.09 -8.54 -25.00
C ARG A 90 -2.29 -8.28 -25.88
N LEU A 91 -2.57 -7.00 -26.11
CA LEU A 91 -3.56 -6.56 -27.07
C LEU A 91 -3.02 -7.18 -28.35
N GLY A 92 -3.52 -8.39 -28.64
CA GLY A 92 -3.51 -8.95 -29.95
C GLY A 92 -4.07 -7.84 -30.82
N ASP A 93 -3.20 -7.42 -31.72
CA ASP A 93 -3.50 -6.75 -32.97
C ASP A 93 -4.37 -5.48 -32.90
N GLN A 94 -3.73 -4.37 -33.28
CA GLN A 94 -4.35 -3.28 -34.03
C GLN A 94 -5.46 -2.47 -33.32
N LYS A 95 -5.21 -1.94 -32.12
CA LYS A 95 -5.80 -0.63 -31.79
C LYS A 95 -4.85 0.46 -32.26
N GLU A 96 -5.36 1.38 -33.08
CA GLU A 96 -4.70 2.62 -33.49
C GLU A 96 -3.89 3.16 -32.31
N ARG A 97 -2.57 3.21 -32.46
CA ARG A 97 -1.64 3.49 -31.38
C ARG A 97 -1.82 4.95 -30.96
N ASN A 98 -2.69 5.18 -29.98
CA ASN A 98 -2.80 6.47 -29.30
C ASN A 98 -1.39 6.89 -28.87
N HIS A 99 -1.01 8.12 -29.20
CA HIS A 99 0.33 8.63 -28.91
C HIS A 99 0.60 8.56 -27.40
N GLY A 100 1.48 7.67 -26.99
CA GLY A 100 1.94 7.56 -25.61
C GLY A 100 2.88 8.71 -25.24
N ARG A 101 3.22 8.86 -23.97
CA ARG A 101 4.25 9.82 -23.53
C ARG A 101 5.65 9.24 -23.76
N CYS A 102 6.58 10.05 -24.24
CA CYS A 102 7.99 9.68 -24.33
C CYS A 102 8.58 9.41 -22.93
N SER A 103 9.16 8.22 -22.74
CA SER A 103 9.78 7.80 -21.47
C SER A 103 11.10 8.52 -21.16
N LEU A 104 11.82 8.98 -22.20
CA LEU A 104 13.10 9.68 -22.07
C LEU A 104 12.96 11.17 -21.78
N CYS A 105 11.80 11.76 -22.10
CA CYS A 105 11.56 13.18 -21.91
C CYS A 105 11.03 13.48 -20.51
N ASP A 106 11.34 14.68 -19.98
CA ASP A 106 10.82 15.13 -18.70
C ASP A 106 9.30 14.98 -18.60
N ARG A 107 8.85 14.44 -17.47
CA ARG A 107 7.43 14.21 -17.18
C ARG A 107 6.58 15.47 -17.29
N LYS A 108 7.17 16.65 -16.99
CA LYS A 108 6.51 17.96 -17.09
C LYS A 108 6.22 18.39 -18.54
N LYS A 109 7.05 17.97 -19.50
CA LYS A 109 6.92 18.35 -20.91
C LYS A 109 5.81 17.60 -21.66
N ASN A 110 5.31 16.50 -21.09
CA ASN A 110 4.23 15.68 -21.63
C ASN A 110 4.37 15.37 -23.13
N ARG A 111 5.59 15.10 -23.60
CA ARG A 111 5.84 14.96 -25.04
C ARG A 111 5.26 13.65 -25.57
N PRO A 112 4.39 13.69 -26.60
CA PRO A 112 3.89 12.47 -27.23
C PRO A 112 5.00 11.77 -28.03
N THR A 113 4.95 10.45 -28.11
CA THR A 113 5.80 9.61 -28.96
C THR A 113 4.96 8.56 -29.67
N ARG A 114 5.37 8.20 -30.88
CA ARG A 114 4.86 7.06 -31.65
C ARG A 114 5.79 5.85 -31.61
N PHE A 115 6.99 6.02 -31.05
CA PHE A 115 8.03 5.00 -31.00
C PHE A 115 7.97 4.22 -29.67
N THR A 116 8.06 2.90 -29.76
CA THR A 116 8.17 1.97 -28.63
C THR A 116 9.48 1.20 -28.76
N CYS A 117 10.17 0.95 -27.64
CA CYS A 117 11.38 0.12 -27.67
C CYS A 117 10.99 -1.33 -27.99
N LYS A 118 11.87 -2.04 -28.71
CA LYS A 118 11.69 -3.48 -28.98
C LYS A 118 12.24 -4.35 -27.85
N GLY A 119 13.17 -3.82 -27.06
CA GLY A 119 13.83 -4.52 -25.95
C GLY A 119 13.24 -4.22 -24.57
N CYS A 120 12.32 -3.26 -24.46
CA CYS A 120 11.63 -2.92 -23.20
C CYS A 120 10.27 -2.26 -23.42
#